data_AF-A0A060C5E2-F1
#
_entry.id   AF-A0A060C5E2-F1
#
_cell.length_a   1.000
_cell.length_b   1.000
_cell.length_c   1.000
_cell.angle_alpha   90.00
_cell.angle_beta   90.00
_cell.angle_gamma   90.00
#
_symmetry.space_group_name_H-M   'P 1'
#
loop_
_entity.id
_entity.type
_entity.pdbx_description
1 polymer ?
#
loop_
_entity_poly.entity_id
_entity_poly.type
_entity_poly.pdbx_seq_one_letter_code
_entity_poly.pdbx_strand_id
1 'polypeptide(L)'
;MSSTSIERCIAYTNPQNRALSMVFNFHHLKVDYVDGNKWSRKPFDFQELKSILADWGVGMEAGGGWNALFWNNHDQPRALDRFGDPGHYRVESATMLATVIHLMRGTP
;
A
#
# COMPACT_ATOMS: atom_id res chain seq x y z
N MET A 1 9.31 3.74 -2.69
CA MET A 1 10.29 2.68 -3.05
C MET A 1 9.57 1.51 -3.70
N SER A 2 9.83 1.29 -5.00
CA SER A 2 9.12 0.31 -5.81
C SER A 2 9.58 -1.13 -5.60
N SER A 3 10.81 -1.36 -5.14
CA SER A 3 11.37 -2.69 -4.90
C SER A 3 12.38 -2.61 -3.75
N THR A 4 11.89 -2.66 -2.52
CA THR A 4 12.71 -2.62 -1.31
C THR A 4 12.10 -3.53 -0.26
N SER A 5 12.89 -3.96 0.72
CA SER A 5 12.41 -4.80 1.81
C SER A 5 11.95 -3.97 3.01
N ILE A 6 11.22 -4.61 3.92
CA ILE A 6 10.78 -4.03 5.19
C ILE A 6 12.00 -3.63 6.03
N GLU A 7 13.05 -4.46 6.10
CA GLU A 7 14.27 -4.20 6.87
C GLU A 7 14.98 -2.93 6.41
N ARG A 8 15.04 -2.71 5.09
CA ARG A 8 15.60 -1.47 4.54
C ARG A 8 14.73 -0.27 4.89
N CYS A 9 13.41 -0.40 4.81
CA CYS A 9 12.49 0.68 5.17
C CYS A 9 12.56 1.04 6.65
N ILE A 10 12.71 0.06 7.53
CA ILE A 10 13.01 0.25 8.94
C ILE A 10 14.31 1.03 9.07
N ALA A 11 15.39 0.61 8.40
CA ALA A 11 16.66 1.32 8.46
C ALA A 11 16.54 2.79 8.04
N TYR A 12 15.74 3.09 7.02
CA TYR A 12 15.50 4.48 6.58
C TYR A 12 14.64 5.30 7.53
N THR A 13 13.64 4.70 8.18
CA THR A 13 12.59 5.45 8.90
C THR A 13 12.67 5.37 10.41
N ASN A 14 13.48 4.45 10.94
CA ASN A 14 13.69 4.35 12.37
C ASN A 14 14.35 5.67 12.88
N PRO A 15 13.76 6.35 13.87
CA PRO A 15 14.28 7.63 14.38
C PRO A 15 15.73 7.57 14.90
N GLN A 16 16.20 6.43 15.38
CA GLN A 16 17.59 6.24 15.83
C GLN A 16 18.59 6.44 14.70
N ASN A 17 18.21 6.15 13.45
CA ASN A 17 19.10 6.24 12.29
C ASN A 17 19.14 7.65 11.67
N ARG A 18 18.25 8.57 12.10
CA ARG A 18 18.23 9.99 11.69
C ARG A 18 18.28 10.22 10.17
N ALA A 19 17.61 9.36 9.40
CA ALA A 19 17.56 9.44 7.95
C ALA A 19 16.25 10.10 7.46
N LEU A 20 15.18 9.32 7.26
CA LEU A 20 13.87 9.79 6.81
C LEU A 20 12.83 9.61 7.91
N SER A 21 11.72 10.36 7.85
CA SER A 21 10.61 10.20 8.80
C SER A 21 9.64 9.08 8.41
N MET A 22 9.48 8.81 7.12
CA MET A 22 8.57 7.79 6.58
C MET A 22 8.95 7.42 5.15
N VAL A 23 8.41 6.32 4.63
CA VAL A 23 8.60 5.90 3.23
C VAL A 23 7.31 5.40 2.60
N PHE A 24 7.17 5.64 1.31
CA PHE A 24 6.18 4.95 0.47
C PHE A 24 6.72 3.58 0.05
N ASN A 25 5.91 2.55 0.14
CA ASN A 25 6.14 1.25 -0.51
C ASN A 25 5.05 1.00 -1.55
N PHE A 26 5.34 0.28 -2.64
CA PHE A 26 4.41 0.09 -3.77
C PHE A 26 3.94 -1.35 -3.94
N HIS A 27 4.16 -2.22 -2.95
CA HIS A 27 3.93 -3.66 -3.11
C HIS A 27 2.43 -3.95 -3.27
N HIS A 28 1.58 -3.28 -2.50
CA HIS A 28 0.12 -3.41 -2.57
C HIS A 28 -0.47 -2.92 -3.90
N LEU A 29 0.30 -2.15 -4.68
CA LEU A 29 -0.11 -1.65 -6.00
C LEU A 29 0.36 -2.54 -7.16
N LYS A 30 0.74 -3.78 -6.88
CA LYS A 30 1.18 -4.76 -7.89
C LYS A 30 0.42 -6.08 -7.85
N VAL A 31 -0.59 -6.19 -6.99
CA VAL A 31 -1.38 -7.42 -6.78
C VAL A 31 -2.25 -7.79 -7.98
N ASP A 32 -2.38 -6.88 -8.95
CA ASP A 32 -3.04 -7.07 -10.24
C ASP A 32 -2.04 -7.23 -11.41
N TYR A 33 -0.73 -7.38 -11.15
CA TYR A 33 0.26 -7.63 -12.21
C TYR A 33 0.43 -9.13 -12.44
N VAL A 34 0.37 -9.58 -13.69
CA VAL A 34 0.72 -10.94 -14.10
C VAL A 34 2.22 -11.02 -14.34
N ASP A 35 2.92 -11.88 -13.61
CA ASP A 35 4.39 -12.07 -13.72
C ASP A 35 5.19 -10.75 -13.66
N GLY A 36 4.71 -9.79 -12.86
CA GLY A 36 5.31 -8.46 -12.74
C GLY A 36 5.05 -7.51 -13.91
N ASN A 37 4.32 -7.93 -14.94
CA ASN A 37 3.95 -7.09 -16.08
C ASN A 37 2.77 -6.16 -15.74
N LYS A 38 3.09 -4.87 -15.57
CA LYS A 38 2.10 -3.81 -15.27
C LYS A 38 1.04 -3.56 -16.35
N TRP A 39 1.27 -4.06 -17.57
CA TRP A 39 0.36 -3.87 -18.71
C TRP A 39 -0.59 -5.05 -18.93
N SER A 40 -0.51 -6.06 -18.07
CA SER A 40 -1.46 -7.17 -18.05
C SER A 40 -2.79 -6.75 -17.43
N ARG A 41 -3.88 -7.44 -17.79
CA ARG A 41 -5.20 -7.22 -17.21
C ARG A 41 -5.64 -8.49 -16.49
N LYS A 42 -5.59 -8.47 -15.16
CA LYS A 42 -6.25 -9.46 -14.28
C LYS A 42 -6.99 -8.74 -13.16
N PRO A 43 -8.01 -9.36 -12.55
CA PRO A 43 -8.50 -8.92 -11.24
C PRO A 43 -7.34 -8.88 -10.24
N PHE A 44 -7.38 -7.92 -9.32
CA PHE A 44 -6.39 -7.85 -8.25
C PHE A 44 -6.52 -9.06 -7.32
N ASP A 45 -5.39 -9.56 -6.82
CA ASP A 45 -5.39 -10.61 -5.81
C ASP A 45 -5.70 -10.02 -4.43
N PHE A 46 -6.91 -10.31 -3.93
CA PHE A 46 -7.36 -9.80 -2.63
C PHE A 46 -6.62 -10.40 -1.44
N GLN A 47 -6.21 -11.68 -1.52
CA GLN A 47 -5.49 -12.30 -0.41
C GLN A 47 -4.07 -11.73 -0.35
N GLU A 48 -3.41 -11.59 -1.50
CA GLU A 48 -2.10 -10.95 -1.60
C GLU A 48 -2.14 -9.51 -1.07
N LEU A 49 -3.15 -8.72 -1.46
CA LEU A 49 -3.33 -7.35 -0.98
C LEU A 49 -3.39 -7.28 0.55
N LYS A 50 -4.24 -8.12 1.17
CA LYS A 50 -4.37 -8.16 2.63
C LYS A 50 -3.06 -8.57 3.30
N SER A 51 -2.40 -9.61 2.81
CA SER A 51 -1.14 -10.08 3.38
C SER A 51 -0.07 -8.99 3.31
N ILE A 52 0.09 -8.32 2.17
CA ILE A 52 1.06 -7.23 2.02
C ILE A 52 0.75 -6.09 2.99
N LEU A 53 -0.50 -5.63 3.10
CA LEU A 53 -0.87 -4.57 4.02
C LEU A 53 -0.59 -4.95 5.48
N ALA A 54 -0.89 -6.19 5.87
CA ALA A 54 -0.64 -6.70 7.21
C ALA A 54 0.87 -6.82 7.51
N ASP A 55 1.63 -7.44 6.61
CA ASP A 55 3.07 -7.67 6.77
C ASP A 55 3.84 -6.34 6.88
N TRP A 56 3.50 -5.35 6.05
CA TRP A 56 4.09 -4.02 6.14
C TRP A 56 3.68 -3.26 7.39
N GLY A 57 2.45 -3.45 7.89
CA GLY A 57 2.00 -2.87 9.14
C GLY A 57 2.80 -3.42 10.33
N VAL A 58 2.78 -4.74 10.51
CA VAL A 58 3.42 -5.45 11.63
C VAL A 58 4.94 -5.35 11.55
N GLY A 59 5.52 -5.56 10.36
CA GLY A 59 6.97 -5.54 10.19
C GLY A 59 7.58 -4.17 10.46
N MET A 60 6.96 -3.10 9.95
CA MET A 60 7.44 -1.74 10.22
C MET A 60 7.26 -1.35 11.69
N GLU A 61 6.17 -1.77 12.32
CA GLU A 61 5.96 -1.57 13.77
C GLU A 61 7.05 -2.24 14.60
N ALA A 62 7.35 -3.52 14.32
CA ALA A 62 8.36 -4.29 15.05
C ALA A 62 9.76 -3.66 15.00
N GLY A 63 10.11 -2.99 13.90
CA GLY A 63 11.39 -2.30 13.72
C GLY A 63 11.41 -0.83 14.14
N GLY A 64 10.28 -0.27 14.62
CA GLY A 64 10.17 1.15 14.92
C GLY A 64 10.17 2.06 13.69
N GLY A 65 9.83 1.54 12.51
CA GLY A 65 9.65 2.29 11.28
C GLY A 65 8.27 2.95 11.15
N TRP A 66 8.13 3.78 10.11
CA TRP A 66 6.88 4.50 9.82
C TRP A 66 6.47 4.41 8.34
N ASN A 67 5.21 4.03 8.10
CA ASN A 67 4.63 3.90 6.77
C ASN A 67 3.97 5.20 6.31
N ALA A 68 4.19 5.57 5.05
CA ALA A 68 3.30 6.47 4.33
C ALA A 68 2.21 5.62 3.63
N LEU A 69 0.95 5.86 3.97
CA LEU A 69 -0.19 5.05 3.59
C LEU A 69 -0.92 5.72 2.41
N PHE A 70 -1.14 5.00 1.31
CA PHE A 70 -1.80 5.59 0.14
C PHE A 70 -2.36 4.51 -0.78
N TRP A 71 -3.35 4.87 -1.59
CA TRP A 71 -3.84 3.99 -2.66
C TRP A 71 -3.37 4.40 -4.05
N ASN A 72 -3.15 5.68 -4.27
CA ASN A 72 -2.89 6.22 -5.60
C ASN A 72 -2.14 7.54 -5.53
N ASN A 73 -1.53 7.88 -6.67
CA ASN A 73 -0.86 9.14 -6.94
C ASN A 73 -0.96 9.40 -8.46
N HIS A 74 -0.18 10.35 -8.99
CA HIS A 74 -0.21 10.70 -10.42
C HIS A 74 0.26 9.58 -11.37
N ASP A 75 0.96 8.56 -10.88
CA ASP A 75 1.45 7.41 -11.65
C ASP A 75 0.55 6.17 -11.53
N GLN A 76 -0.52 6.24 -10.74
CA GLN A 76 -1.37 5.10 -10.41
C GLN A 76 -2.81 5.34 -10.87
N PRO A 77 -3.53 4.29 -11.31
CA PRO A 77 -4.97 4.38 -11.52
C PRO A 77 -5.70 4.86 -10.27
N ARG A 78 -6.89 5.44 -10.44
CA ARG A 78 -7.74 5.77 -9.30
C ARG A 78 -8.13 4.49 -8.56
N ALA A 79 -7.97 4.49 -7.25
CA ALA A 79 -8.19 3.31 -6.41
C ALA A 79 -9.61 2.75 -6.52
N LEU A 80 -10.61 3.64 -6.63
CA LEU A 80 -12.01 3.25 -6.81
C LEU A 80 -12.21 2.44 -8.09
N ASP A 81 -11.60 2.86 -9.20
CA ASP A 81 -11.68 2.15 -10.48
C ASP A 81 -10.87 0.84 -10.48
N ARG A 82 -9.87 0.73 -9.60
CA ARG A 82 -8.93 -0.40 -9.55
C ARG A 82 -9.34 -1.50 -8.57
N PHE A 83 -9.85 -1.12 -7.40
CA PHE A 83 -10.11 -2.01 -6.26
C PHE A 83 -11.56 -1.95 -5.76
N GLY A 84 -12.40 -1.11 -6.34
CA GLY A 84 -13.80 -0.94 -5.98
C GLY A 84 -14.74 -1.05 -7.17
N ASP A 85 -15.99 -0.62 -6.97
CA ASP A 85 -16.99 -0.51 -8.03
C ASP A 85 -17.40 0.97 -8.20
N PRO A 86 -16.89 1.68 -9.22
CA PRO A 86 -17.24 3.07 -9.48
C PRO A 86 -18.66 3.28 -10.03
N GLY A 87 -19.33 2.21 -10.47
CA GLY A 87 -20.65 2.25 -11.10
C GLY A 87 -21.78 2.06 -10.10
N HIS A 88 -21.87 0.88 -9.49
CA HIS A 88 -22.99 0.53 -8.61
C HIS A 88 -22.78 0.94 -7.16
N TYR A 89 -21.53 0.88 -6.67
CA TYR A 89 -21.19 1.08 -5.25
C TYR A 89 -20.11 2.14 -5.06
N ARG A 90 -20.25 3.26 -5.78
CA ARG A 90 -19.22 4.31 -5.81
C ARG A 90 -18.87 4.81 -4.41
N VAL A 91 -19.89 5.17 -3.62
CA VAL A 91 -19.71 5.81 -2.30
C VAL A 91 -19.24 4.78 -1.28
N GLU A 92 -19.84 3.60 -1.29
CA GLU A 92 -19.55 2.49 -0.39
C GLU A 92 -18.14 1.97 -0.62
N SER A 93 -17.75 1.74 -1.87
CA SER A 93 -16.40 1.29 -2.24
C SER A 93 -15.35 2.34 -1.89
N ALA A 94 -15.60 3.62 -2.19
CA ALA A 94 -14.68 4.70 -1.85
C ALA A 94 -14.51 4.83 -0.34
N THR A 95 -15.60 4.76 0.42
CA THR A 95 -15.59 4.82 1.88
C THR A 95 -14.84 3.61 2.45
N MET A 96 -15.12 2.40 1.97
CA MET A 96 -14.41 1.18 2.39
C MET A 96 -12.90 1.30 2.15
N LEU A 97 -12.47 1.72 0.97
CA LEU A 97 -11.04 1.90 0.66
C LEU A 97 -10.40 2.96 1.56
N ALA A 98 -11.10 4.07 1.82
CA ALA A 98 -10.62 5.10 2.74
C ALA A 98 -10.50 4.56 4.17
N THR A 99 -11.49 3.82 4.67
CA THR A 99 -11.48 3.18 5.98
C THR A 99 -10.31 2.21 6.14
N VAL A 100 -10.06 1.36 5.13
CA VAL A 100 -8.93 0.41 5.17
C VAL A 100 -7.62 1.14 5.38
N ILE A 101 -7.33 2.20 4.61
CA ILE A 101 -6.02 2.85 4.67
C ILE A 101 -5.88 3.81 5.87
N HIS A 102 -6.95 4.50 6.28
CA HIS A 102 -6.88 5.47 7.39
C HIS A 102 -6.87 4.83 8.77
N LEU A 103 -7.35 3.59 8.91
CA LEU A 103 -7.34 2.86 10.18
C LEU A 103 -6.08 2.00 10.37
N MET A 104 -5.11 2.08 9.44
CA MET A 104 -3.80 1.44 9.58
C MET A 104 -2.80 2.36 10.31
N ARG A 105 -1.77 1.78 10.93
CA ARG A 105 -0.68 2.52 11.56
C ARG A 105 0.23 3.16 10.51
N GLY A 106 0.23 4.49 10.44
CA GLY A 106 1.09 5.27 9.55
C GLY A 106 0.53 6.67 9.31
N THR A 107 0.98 7.32 8.23
CA THR A 107 0.47 8.63 7.79
C THR A 107 -0.25 8.49 6.45
N PRO A 108 -1.57 8.69 6.39
CA PRO A 108 -2.35 8.78 5.15
C PRO A 108 -2.02 10.01 4.30
#